data_AF-A0A2E4PJ94-F1
#
_entry.id   AF-A0A2E4PJ94-F1
#
_cell.length_a   1.000
_cell.length_b   1.000
_cell.length_c   1.000
_cell.angle_alpha   90.00
_cell.angle_beta   90.00
_cell.angle_gamma   90.00
#
_symmetry.space_group_name_H-M   'P 1'
#
loop_
_entity.id
_entity.type
_entity.pdbx_description
1 polymer ?
#
loop_
_entity_poly.entity_id
_entity_poly.type
_entity_poly.pdbx_seq_one_letter_code
_entity_poly.pdbx_strand_id
1 'polypeptide(L)'
;MKRIIVLWLASLFLCANTSIGQLFKFPNLIAHYEEHQNEKEESTITFFDFIKEHYTKNATSDTEEHQDLPFKTFDTTTNILIIFPLVSFQLLLKDVFFKGSKLFFYPSFFKFNLTFSIWLPPKIN
;
A
#
# COMPACT_ATOMS: atom_id res chain seq x y z
N MET A 1 -6.99 17.74 -22.52
CA MET A 1 -6.45 16.91 -23.62
C MET A 1 -5.08 16.33 -23.29
N LYS A 2 -4.03 17.13 -23.04
CA LYS A 2 -2.67 16.61 -22.71
C LYS A 2 -2.63 15.59 -21.56
N ARG A 3 -3.35 15.83 -20.45
CA ARG A 3 -3.43 14.89 -19.32
C ARG A 3 -4.08 13.55 -19.68
N ILE A 4 -5.13 13.58 -20.51
CA ILE A 4 -5.84 12.38 -20.95
C ILE A 4 -4.92 11.52 -21.83
N ILE A 5 -4.17 12.17 -22.74
CA ILE A 5 -3.18 11.49 -23.59
C ILE A 5 -2.10 10.82 -22.73
N VAL A 6 -1.57 11.53 -21.72
CA VAL A 6 -0.58 10.96 -20.79
C VAL A 6 -1.12 9.75 -20.05
N LEU A 7 -2.35 9.84 -19.51
CA LEU A 7 -2.99 8.72 -18.83
C LEU A 7 -3.24 7.53 -19.76
N TRP A 8 -3.64 7.80 -21.01
CA TRP A 8 -3.86 6.76 -22.01
C TRP A 8 -2.56 6.04 -22.39
N LEU A 9 -1.47 6.79 -22.66
CA LEU A 9 -0.16 6.20 -22.94
C LEU A 9 0.38 5.42 -21.73
N ALA A 10 0.21 5.94 -20.51
CA ALA A 10 0.61 5.23 -19.29
C ALA A 10 -0.18 3.92 -19.12
N SER A 11 -1.49 3.95 -19.36
CA SER A 11 -2.32 2.75 -19.34
C SER A 11 -1.87 1.73 -20.39
N LEU A 12 -1.61 2.17 -21.63
CA LEU A 12 -1.12 1.31 -22.70
C LEU A 12 0.22 0.66 -22.33
N PHE A 13 1.13 1.45 -21.77
CA PHE A 13 2.43 0.98 -21.29
C PHE A 13 2.28 -0.06 -20.18
N LEU A 14 1.41 0.18 -19.19
CA LEU A 14 1.12 -0.80 -18.13
C LEU A 14 0.55 -2.08 -18.71
N CYS A 15 -0.44 -2.00 -19.61
CA CYS A 15 -1.04 -3.18 -20.22
C CYS A 15 -0.02 -3.99 -21.03
N ALA A 16 0.89 -3.35 -21.77
CA ALA A 16 1.88 -4.02 -22.61
C ALA A 16 3.03 -4.65 -21.81
N ASN A 17 3.37 -4.11 -20.64
CA ASN A 17 4.54 -4.54 -19.85
C ASN A 17 4.17 -5.34 -18.60
N THR A 18 2.88 -5.49 -18.28
CA THR A 18 2.41 -6.24 -17.11
C THR A 18 1.33 -7.23 -17.51
N SER A 19 1.02 -8.17 -16.61
CA SER A 19 -0.05 -9.14 -16.82
C SER A 19 -1.45 -8.50 -16.92
N ILE A 20 -1.62 -7.19 -16.67
CA ILE A 20 -2.90 -6.49 -16.91
C ILE A 20 -3.35 -6.62 -18.36
N GLY A 21 -2.44 -6.69 -19.33
CA GLY A 21 -2.78 -6.91 -20.74
C GLY A 21 -3.51 -8.23 -20.98
N GLN A 22 -3.35 -9.24 -20.11
CA GLN A 22 -4.06 -10.52 -20.22
C GLN A 22 -5.58 -10.34 -20.03
N LEU A 23 -6.05 -9.26 -19.41
CA LEU A 23 -7.49 -8.96 -19.30
C LEU A 23 -8.14 -8.75 -20.68
N PHE A 24 -7.37 -8.36 -21.70
CA PHE A 24 -7.90 -8.27 -23.08
C PHE A 24 -8.23 -9.63 -23.69
N LYS A 25 -7.75 -10.74 -23.11
CA LYS A 25 -8.11 -12.11 -23.53
C LYS A 25 -9.37 -12.64 -22.84
N PHE A 26 -10.00 -11.86 -21.95
CA PHE A 26 -11.24 -12.28 -21.28
C PHE A 26 -12.40 -12.62 -22.23
N PRO A 27 -12.57 -11.97 -23.40
CA PRO A 27 -13.55 -12.40 -24.40
C PRO A 27 -13.31 -13.85 -24.88
N ASN A 28 -12.06 -14.27 -25.06
CA ASN A 28 -11.73 -15.64 -25.49
C ASN A 28 -12.13 -16.67 -24.42
N LEU A 29 -11.99 -16.32 -23.13
CA LEU A 29 -12.46 -17.16 -22.03
C LEU A 29 -13.96 -17.42 -22.09
N ILE A 30 -14.75 -16.38 -22.41
CA ILE A 30 -16.20 -16.48 -22.53
C ILE A 30 -16.57 -17.32 -23.76
N ALA A 31 -15.96 -17.04 -24.91
CA ALA A 31 -16.21 -17.79 -26.14
C ALA A 31 -15.92 -19.30 -25.96
N HIS A 32 -14.77 -19.63 -25.35
CA HIS A 32 -14.41 -21.03 -25.11
C HIS A 32 -15.33 -21.71 -24.08
N TYR A 33 -15.84 -20.96 -23.09
CA TYR A 33 -16.85 -21.48 -22.16
C TYR A 33 -18.20 -21.79 -22.85
N GLU A 34 -18.60 -20.96 -23.81
CA GLU A 34 -19.81 -21.19 -24.62
C GLU A 34 -19.66 -22.41 -25.53
N GLU A 35 -18.52 -22.55 -26.23
CA GLU A 35 -18.20 -23.73 -27.02
C GLU A 35 -18.22 -25.01 -26.18
N HIS A 36 -17.55 -24.99 -25.02
CA HIS A 36 -17.48 -26.13 -24.12
C HIS A 36 -18.84 -26.53 -23.53
N GLN A 37 -19.79 -25.58 -23.38
CA GLN A 37 -21.17 -25.89 -23.02
C GLN A 37 -21.94 -26.56 -24.16
N ASN A 38 -21.66 -26.19 -25.41
CA ASN A 38 -22.32 -26.77 -26.58
C ASN A 38 -21.80 -28.19 -26.89
N GLU A 39 -20.53 -28.47 -26.62
CA GLU A 39 -19.92 -29.78 -26.89
C GLU A 39 -20.27 -30.84 -25.84
N LYS A 40 -20.43 -30.44 -24.56
CA LYS A 40 -20.80 -31.35 -23.47
C LYS A 40 -22.33 -31.41 -23.32
N GLU A 41 -23.00 -32.01 -24.30
CA GLU A 41 -24.47 -32.16 -24.35
C GLU A 41 -25.09 -32.89 -23.12
N GLU A 42 -24.30 -33.62 -22.32
CA GLU A 42 -24.81 -34.48 -21.24
C GLU A 42 -24.75 -33.87 -19.83
N SER A 43 -24.05 -32.76 -19.61
CA SER A 43 -23.96 -32.13 -18.29
C SER A 43 -23.85 -30.62 -18.37
N THR A 44 -24.77 -29.89 -17.75
CA THR A 44 -24.65 -28.44 -17.55
C THR A 44 -23.42 -28.15 -16.69
N ILE A 45 -22.29 -27.86 -17.33
CA ILE A 45 -21.06 -27.46 -16.67
C ILE A 45 -21.16 -25.99 -16.26
N THR A 46 -20.89 -25.72 -14.99
CA THR A 46 -20.85 -24.33 -14.53
C THR A 46 -19.56 -23.66 -14.99
N PHE A 47 -19.58 -22.33 -15.05
CA PHE A 47 -18.37 -21.55 -15.33
C PHE A 47 -17.22 -21.88 -14.36
N PHE A 48 -17.54 -22.15 -13.08
CA PHE A 48 -16.52 -22.54 -12.10
C PHE A 48 -15.91 -23.91 -12.40
N ASP A 49 -16.70 -24.86 -12.88
CA ASP A 49 -16.20 -26.18 -13.27
C ASP A 49 -15.27 -26.07 -14.49
N PHE A 50 -15.63 -25.24 -15.47
CA PHE A 50 -14.77 -24.92 -16.62
C PHE A 50 -13.44 -24.30 -16.19
N ILE A 51 -13.46 -23.30 -15.29
CA ILE A 51 -12.24 -22.70 -14.75
C ILE A 51 -11.40 -23.75 -14.01
N LYS A 52 -12.03 -24.63 -13.22
CA LYS A 52 -11.31 -25.69 -12.51
C LYS A 52 -10.66 -26.66 -13.50
N GLU A 53 -11.37 -27.10 -14.53
CA GLU A 53 -10.84 -28.01 -15.55
C GLU A 53 -9.65 -27.39 -16.30
N HIS A 54 -9.71 -26.08 -16.61
CA HIS A 54 -8.71 -25.42 -17.44
C HIS A 54 -7.58 -24.69 -16.67
N TYR A 55 -7.72 -24.41 -15.38
CA TYR A 55 -6.70 -23.70 -14.59
C TYR A 55 -6.08 -24.53 -13.46
N THR A 56 -6.44 -25.81 -13.31
CA THR A 56 -5.76 -26.70 -12.37
C THR A 56 -4.40 -27.15 -12.92
N LYS A 57 -3.45 -27.46 -12.04
CA LYS A 57 -2.07 -27.90 -12.39
C LYS A 57 -2.01 -29.11 -13.34
N ASN A 58 -3.05 -29.94 -13.36
CA ASN A 58 -3.15 -31.13 -14.20
C ASN A 58 -3.99 -30.90 -15.48
N ALA A 59 -4.42 -29.66 -15.75
CA ALA A 59 -5.11 -29.33 -16.99
C ALA A 59 -4.17 -29.60 -18.17
N THR A 60 -4.60 -30.45 -19.11
CA THR A 60 -3.83 -30.76 -20.32
C THR A 60 -3.55 -29.47 -21.08
N SER A 61 -2.27 -29.11 -21.17
CA SER A 61 -1.78 -27.93 -21.91
C SER A 61 -1.70 -28.16 -23.42
N ASP A 62 -2.18 -29.31 -23.89
CA ASP A 62 -1.71 -29.93 -25.12
C ASP A 62 -2.42 -29.46 -26.40
N THR A 63 -3.40 -28.56 -26.29
CA THR A 63 -4.02 -27.89 -27.44
C THR A 63 -3.58 -26.43 -27.51
N GLU A 64 -3.16 -25.99 -28.69
CA GLU A 64 -2.76 -24.60 -28.95
C GLU A 64 -3.87 -23.59 -28.58
N GLU A 65 -5.14 -24.00 -28.69
CA GLU A 65 -6.31 -23.20 -28.32
C GLU A 65 -6.37 -22.83 -26.82
N HIS A 66 -5.88 -23.70 -25.94
CA HIS A 66 -5.91 -23.41 -24.49
C HIS A 66 -4.86 -22.36 -24.07
N GLN A 67 -3.86 -22.08 -24.91
CA GLN A 67 -2.80 -21.10 -24.62
C GLN A 67 -3.29 -19.64 -24.76
N ASP A 68 -4.42 -19.43 -25.45
CA ASP A 68 -5.05 -18.12 -25.64
C ASP A 68 -5.98 -17.71 -24.50
N LEU A 69 -6.10 -18.54 -23.47
CA LEU A 69 -6.80 -18.19 -22.25
C LEU A 69 -6.00 -17.17 -21.40
N PRO A 70 -6.69 -16.22 -20.74
CA PRO A 70 -6.03 -15.21 -19.92
C PRO A 70 -5.23 -15.86 -18.78
N PHE A 71 -3.99 -15.41 -18.55
CA PHE A 71 -3.13 -15.90 -17.46
C PHE A 71 -2.76 -17.39 -17.52
N LYS A 72 -2.98 -18.08 -18.64
CA LYS A 72 -2.55 -19.47 -18.81
C LYS A 72 -1.03 -19.57 -19.05
N THR A 73 -0.49 -18.62 -19.80
CA THR A 73 0.95 -18.45 -20.03
C THR A 73 1.45 -17.23 -19.26
N PHE A 74 2.56 -17.42 -18.54
CA PHE A 74 3.31 -16.32 -17.95
C PHE A 74 4.62 -16.17 -18.72
N ASP A 75 4.72 -15.10 -19.51
CA ASP A 75 5.99 -14.68 -20.07
C ASP A 75 6.87 -14.19 -18.92
N THR A 76 7.77 -15.06 -18.46
CA THR A 76 8.77 -14.79 -17.41
C THR A 76 9.80 -13.74 -17.81
N THR A 77 9.69 -13.18 -19.03
CA THR A 77 10.60 -12.18 -19.58
C THR A 77 10.35 -10.76 -19.07
N THR A 78 9.24 -10.51 -18.37
CA THR A 78 8.90 -9.18 -17.83
C THR A 78 9.64 -8.87 -16.52
N ASN A 79 10.96 -8.69 -16.60
CA ASN A 79 11.76 -8.15 -15.49
C ASN A 79 11.55 -6.62 -15.42
N ILE A 80 10.53 -6.19 -14.68
CA ILE A 80 10.28 -4.75 -14.46
C ILE A 80 11.23 -4.26 -13.36
N LEU A 81 12.32 -3.61 -13.77
CA LEU A 81 13.25 -2.96 -12.86
C LEU A 81 12.72 -1.55 -12.52
N ILE A 82 12.00 -1.44 -11.40
CA ILE A 82 11.47 -0.16 -10.92
C ILE A 82 12.58 0.57 -10.14
N ILE A 83 13.21 1.55 -10.78
CA ILE A 83 14.20 2.42 -10.12
C ILE A 83 13.48 3.66 -9.60
N PHE A 84 13.38 3.79 -8.28
CA PHE A 84 12.91 5.02 -7.65
C PHE A 84 14.06 6.02 -7.53
N PRO A 85 13.88 7.30 -7.90
CA PRO A 85 14.88 8.31 -7.60
C PRO A 85 14.99 8.45 -6.08
N LEU A 86 16.22 8.45 -5.57
CA LEU A 86 16.49 8.73 -4.16
C LEU A 86 16.15 10.21 -3.90
N VAL A 87 14.94 10.48 -3.44
CA VAL A 87 14.54 11.83 -3.04
C VAL A 87 15.15 12.11 -1.67
N SER A 88 16.23 12.89 -1.64
CA SER A 88 16.73 13.46 -0.40
C SER A 88 15.80 14.62 0.01
N PHE A 89 15.06 14.44 1.10
CA PHE A 89 14.36 15.55 1.74
C PHE A 89 15.27 16.16 2.80
N GLN A 90 15.45 17.47 2.77
CA GLN A 90 16.11 18.19 3.86
C GLN A 90 15.01 18.81 4.73
N LEU A 91 14.94 18.39 6.00
CA LEU A 91 14.14 19.10 7.00
C LEU A 91 14.81 20.43 7.27
N LEU A 92 14.20 21.51 6.80
CA LEU A 92 14.56 22.85 7.22
C LEU A 92 14.00 23.03 8.64
N LEU A 93 14.82 22.74 9.64
CA LEU A 93 14.50 23.06 11.03
C LEU A 93 14.42 24.60 11.11
N LYS A 94 13.20 25.12 11.28
CA LYS A 94 13.00 26.53 11.54
C LYS A 94 13.38 26.78 12.99
N ASP A 95 14.42 27.58 13.22
CA ASP A 95 14.77 28.00 14.57
C ASP A 95 13.59 28.75 15.20
N VAL A 96 12.96 28.11 16.19
CA VAL A 96 11.91 28.75 16.99
C VAL A 96 12.62 29.54 18.08
N PHE A 97 12.70 30.85 17.91
CA PHE A 97 13.13 31.76 18.97
C PHE A 97 12.06 31.81 20.06
N PHE A 98 12.26 31.05 21.14
CA PHE A 98 11.49 31.23 22.36
C PHE A 98 12.01 32.46 23.09
N LYS A 99 11.20 33.53 23.13
CA LYS A 99 11.46 34.68 24.00
C LYS A 99 11.34 34.19 25.45
N GLY A 100 12.47 33.92 26.09
CA GLY A 100 12.50 33.48 27.48
C GLY A 100 11.74 34.45 28.37
N SER A 101 10.60 34.03 28.90
CA SER A 101 9.98 34.75 30.02
C SER A 101 10.94 34.66 31.19
N LYS A 102 11.29 35.80 31.81
CA LYS A 102 12.04 35.79 33.08
C LYS A 102 11.20 35.03 34.10
N LEU A 103 11.56 33.78 34.38
CA LEU A 103 10.94 33.00 35.45
C LEU A 103 11.34 33.66 36.76
N PHE A 104 10.37 34.27 37.44
CA PHE A 104 10.57 34.85 38.75
C PHE A 104 10.66 33.71 39.76
N PHE A 105 11.86 33.42 40.25
CA PHE A 105 12.08 32.41 41.28
C PHE A 105 12.00 33.09 42.65
N TYR A 106 11.02 32.72 43.48
CA TYR A 106 11.00 33.15 44.88
C TYR A 106 12.01 32.29 45.66
N PRO A 107 13.01 32.87 46.35
CA PRO A 107 13.92 32.07 47.16
C PRO A 107 13.16 31.52 48.36
N SER A 108 12.71 30.26 48.24
CA SER A 108 12.13 29.49 49.34
C SER A 108 13.22 29.06 50.33
N PHE A 109 13.82 29.99 51.07
CA PHE A 109 14.55 29.67 52.31
C PHE A 109 14.44 30.82 53.29
N PHE A 110 13.26 31.01 53.87
CA PHE A 110 13.13 31.80 55.10
C PHE A 110 13.65 30.95 56.27
N LYS A 111 14.93 31.10 56.64
CA LYS A 111 15.46 30.48 57.86
C LYS A 111 15.03 31.30 59.08
N PHE A 112 13.90 30.94 59.69
CA PHE A 112 13.51 31.48 60.99
C PHE A 112 14.32 30.82 62.10
N ASN A 113 15.27 31.54 62.68
CA ASN A 113 16.01 31.10 63.87
C ASN A 113 15.26 31.51 65.16
N LEU A 114 13.96 31.25 65.19
CA LEU A 114 13.03 31.74 66.23
C LEU A 114 12.51 30.63 67.15
N THR A 115 12.96 29.38 66.94
CA THR A 115 12.47 28.20 67.66
C THR A 115 12.61 28.28 69.17
N PHE A 116 13.63 28.98 69.68
CA PHE A 116 13.86 29.08 71.12
C PHE A 116 13.36 30.39 71.75
N SER A 117 13.20 31.46 70.97
CA SER A 117 12.87 32.78 71.51
C SER A 117 11.37 33.03 71.68
N ILE A 118 10.52 32.18 71.10
CA ILE A 118 9.04 32.23 71.22
C ILE A 118 8.51 31.63 72.53
N TRP A 119 9.32 30.84 73.24
CA TRP A 119 8.93 30.14 74.48
C TRP A 119 9.53 30.76 75.75
N LEU A 120 10.18 31.93 75.63
CA LEU A 120 10.69 32.65 76.80
C LEU A 120 9.53 33.36 77.51
N PRO A 121 9.34 33.17 78.82
CA PRO A 121 8.34 33.93 79.56
C PRO A 121 8.68 35.43 79.56
N PRO A 122 7.67 36.31 79.69
CA PRO A 122 7.90 37.74 79.73
C PRO A 122 8.80 38.11 80.91
N LYS A 123 9.87 38.86 80.65
CA LYS A 123 10.73 39.42 81.68
C LYS A 123 9.97 40.57 82.35
N ILE A 124 9.75 40.46 83.65
CA ILE A 124 9.16 41.55 84.44
C ILE A 124 10.35 42.42 84.90
N ASN A 125 10.38 43.67 84.43
CA ASN A 125 11.18 44.74 85.02
C ASN A 125 10.33 45.48 86.04
#